data_AF-A0A6L4ZK01-F1
#
_entry.id   AF-A0A6L4ZK01-F1
#
_cell.length_a   1.000
_cell.length_b   1.000
_cell.length_c   1.000
_cell.angle_alpha   90.00
_cell.angle_beta   90.00
_cell.angle_gamma   90.00
#
_symmetry.space_group_name_H-M   'P 1'
#
loop_
_entity.id
_entity.type
_entity.pdbx_description
1 polymer ?
#
loop_
_entity_poly.entity_id
_entity_poly.type
_entity_poly.pdbx_seq_one_letter_code
_entity_poly.pdbx_strand_id
1 'polypeptide(L)'
;MEKQVKVKKEKMATRCEICHQSDLFDPQTENCLRCSQVEKALEAKPQIIRSLWSPRFALIERDPQSFSCKNTLYLIFGVLIGLPIAIVLGNIIYIIAICFSTIILGFIYLWKRYDIGKIVNTSLP
;
A
#
# COMPACT_ATOMS: atom_id res chain seq x y z
N MET A 1 64.83 41.61 29.80
CA MET A 1 63.36 41.52 29.63
C MET A 1 63.03 40.08 29.28
N GLU A 2 62.64 39.27 30.26
CA GLU A 2 62.25 37.88 30.02
C GLU A 2 60.85 37.83 29.39
N LYS A 3 60.72 37.08 28.28
CA LYS A 3 59.48 36.96 27.51
C LYS A 3 58.66 35.82 28.10
N GLN A 4 57.59 36.13 28.84
CA GLN A 4 56.70 35.11 29.42
C GLN A 4 55.88 34.41 28.31
N VAL A 5 56.14 33.12 28.09
CA VAL A 5 55.37 32.29 27.16
C VAL A 5 54.09 31.85 27.85
N LYS A 6 52.94 32.36 27.39
CA LYS A 6 51.62 31.90 27.83
C LYS A 6 51.20 30.68 27.02
N VAL A 7 51.29 29.49 27.61
CA VAL A 7 50.76 28.26 27.00
C VAL A 7 49.26 28.22 27.22
N LYS A 8 48.48 28.32 26.14
CA LYS A 8 47.02 28.17 26.16
C LYS A 8 46.69 26.71 25.86
N LYS A 9 45.95 26.06 26.75
CA LYS A 9 45.43 24.70 26.52
C LYS A 9 44.08 24.82 25.82
N GLU A 10 43.98 24.28 24.61
CA GLU A 10 42.74 24.22 23.85
C GLU A 10 42.21 22.78 23.93
N LYS A 11 40.90 22.64 24.21
CA LYS A 11 40.26 21.33 24.27
C LYS A 11 39.78 20.98 22.86
N MET A 12 40.29 19.90 22.30
CA MET A 12 39.81 19.36 21.05
C MET A 12 38.48 18.61 21.25
N ALA A 13 37.62 18.65 20.23
CA ALA A 13 36.41 17.85 20.20
C ALA A 13 36.77 16.35 20.28
N THR A 14 35.96 15.58 21.01
CA THR A 14 36.18 14.14 21.23
C THR A 14 35.07 13.27 20.62
N ARG A 15 34.05 13.91 20.02
CA ARG A 15 32.85 13.28 19.48
C ARG A 15 32.38 14.09 18.28
N CYS A 16 31.75 13.42 17.33
CA CYS A 16 31.15 14.09 16.16
C CYS A 16 30.06 15.07 16.60
N GLU A 17 30.04 16.27 16.04
CA GLU A 17 29.00 17.28 16.37
C GLU A 17 27.61 16.90 15.86
N ILE A 18 27.53 16.07 14.81
CA ILE A 18 26.26 15.70 14.15
C ILE A 18 25.58 14.51 14.83
N CYS A 19 26.32 13.44 15.11
CA CYS A 19 25.75 12.20 15.67
C CYS A 19 26.19 11.91 17.11
N HIS A 20 27.10 12.70 17.67
CA HIS A 20 27.65 12.56 19.02
C HIS A 20 28.33 11.21 19.34
N GLN A 21 28.61 10.39 18.31
CA GLN A 21 29.37 9.15 18.44
C GLN A 21 30.89 9.45 18.42
N SER A 22 31.65 8.68 19.19
CA SER A 22 33.13 8.71 19.18
C SER A 22 33.74 7.75 18.16
N ASP A 23 32.97 6.78 17.68
CA ASP A 23 33.44 5.77 16.73
C ASP A 23 33.74 6.42 15.38
N LEU A 24 34.96 6.18 14.87
CA LEU A 24 35.43 6.70 13.59
C LEU A 24 35.39 8.25 13.51
N PHE A 25 35.60 8.93 14.64
CA PHE A 25 35.73 10.38 14.73
C PHE A 25 37.07 10.84 14.12
N ASP A 26 37.01 11.84 13.24
CA ASP A 26 38.19 12.49 12.67
C ASP A 26 38.36 13.89 13.27
N PRO A 27 39.41 14.14 14.08
CA PRO A 27 39.63 15.42 14.74
C PRO A 27 39.97 16.56 13.77
N GLN A 28 40.32 16.28 12.50
CA GLN A 28 40.56 17.33 11.50
C GLN A 28 39.26 17.89 10.91
N THR A 29 38.21 17.07 10.83
CA THR A 29 36.92 17.47 10.24
C THR A 29 35.85 17.72 11.30
N GLU A 30 36.16 17.45 12.56
CA GLU A 30 35.24 17.51 13.72
C GLU A 30 34.00 16.62 13.56
N ASN A 31 34.04 15.67 12.60
CA ASN A 31 32.94 14.82 12.20
C ASN A 31 33.38 13.34 12.12
N CYS A 32 32.43 12.42 12.25
CA CYS A 32 32.71 11.01 11.98
C CYS A 32 32.67 10.73 10.48
N LEU A 33 33.37 9.67 10.05
CA LEU A 33 33.45 9.26 8.64
C LEU A 33 32.07 9.14 7.97
N ARG A 34 31.08 8.63 8.72
CA ARG A 34 29.71 8.44 8.24
C ARG A 34 29.02 9.77 7.93
N CYS A 35 29.19 10.77 8.81
CA CYS A 35 28.60 12.09 8.62
C CYS A 35 29.32 12.87 7.51
N SER A 36 30.64 12.78 7.43
CA SER A 36 31.43 13.42 6.35
C SER A 36 31.05 12.89 4.96
N GLN A 37 30.74 11.60 4.84
CA GLN A 37 30.26 11.02 3.57
C GLN A 37 28.88 11.53 3.16
N VAL A 38 27.97 11.74 4.12
CA VAL A 38 26.65 12.33 3.85
C VAL A 38 26.80 13.74 3.32
N GLU A 39 27.65 14.56 3.95
CA GLU A 39 27.91 15.93 3.51
C GLU A 39 28.45 15.99 2.07
N LYS A 40 29.43 15.16 1.74
CA LYS A 40 29.94 15.04 0.35
C LYS A 40 28.87 14.58 -0.64
N ALA A 41 27.97 13.68 -0.23
CA ALA A 41 26.87 13.23 -1.08
C ALA A 41 25.83 14.34 -1.34
N LEU A 42 25.63 15.25 -0.38
CA LEU A 42 24.77 16.43 -0.53
C LEU A 42 25.38 17.44 -1.49
N GLU A 43 26.68 17.71 -1.39
CA GLU A 43 27.40 18.62 -2.30
C GLU A 43 27.41 18.11 -3.74
N ALA A 44 27.47 16.79 -3.95
CA ALA A 44 27.47 16.17 -5.29
C ALA A 44 26.11 16.27 -6.01
N LYS A 45 25.01 16.56 -5.32
CA LYS A 45 23.67 16.71 -5.91
C LYS A 45 22.91 17.91 -5.32
N PRO A 46 23.27 19.15 -5.68
CA PRO A 46 22.65 20.35 -5.13
C PRO A 46 21.18 20.58 -5.55
N GLN A 47 20.59 19.71 -6.38
CA GLN A 47 19.34 20.03 -7.08
C GLN A 47 18.07 19.34 -6.53
N ILE A 48 18.18 18.45 -5.53
CA ILE A 48 17.01 17.68 -5.06
C ILE A 48 16.50 18.13 -3.67
N ILE A 49 17.24 18.94 -2.91
CA ILE A 49 16.96 19.16 -1.48
C ILE A 49 16.29 20.51 -1.18
N ARG A 50 16.00 21.33 -2.20
CA ARG A 50 15.19 22.55 -2.00
C ARG A 50 13.68 22.30 -1.87
N SER A 51 13.18 21.09 -2.13
CA SER A 51 11.75 20.79 -2.03
C SER A 51 11.33 20.06 -0.75
N LEU A 52 12.24 19.69 0.16
CA LEU A 52 11.89 18.83 1.31
C LEU A 52 11.61 19.55 2.64
N TRP A 53 11.73 20.88 2.72
CA TRP A 53 11.54 21.62 3.98
C TRP A 53 10.52 22.77 3.86
N SER A 54 9.40 22.55 3.16
CA SER A 54 8.20 23.36 3.39
C SER A 54 7.26 22.60 4.36
N PRO A 55 7.09 23.05 5.62
CA PRO A 55 6.18 22.43 6.57
C PRO A 55 4.74 22.93 6.35
N ARG A 56 4.28 22.93 5.10
CA ARG A 56 2.98 23.50 4.72
C ARG A 56 2.30 22.56 3.75
N PHE A 57 1.53 21.62 4.29
CA PHE A 57 0.47 20.90 3.59
C PHE A 57 0.86 20.50 2.16
N ALA A 58 1.66 19.45 2.02
CA ALA A 58 1.66 18.67 0.80
C ALA A 58 0.28 18.01 0.68
N LEU A 59 -0.70 18.80 0.20
CA LEU A 59 -1.72 18.30 -0.69
C LEU A 59 -0.98 17.38 -1.64
N ILE A 60 -1.32 16.11 -1.59
CA ILE A 60 -0.89 15.11 -2.53
C ILE A 60 -1.45 15.58 -3.87
N GLU A 61 -0.72 16.45 -4.54
CA GLU A 61 -0.91 16.80 -5.93
C GLU A 61 -0.52 15.52 -6.67
N ARG A 62 -1.47 14.58 -6.75
CA ARG A 62 -1.37 13.46 -7.67
C ARG A 62 -1.20 14.09 -9.03
N ASP A 63 0.02 14.10 -9.56
CA ASP A 63 0.26 14.37 -10.97
C ASP A 63 -0.69 13.47 -11.78
N PRO A 64 -1.73 14.01 -12.43
CA PRO A 64 -2.67 13.20 -13.19
C PRO A 64 -2.06 12.70 -14.51
N GLN A 65 -0.80 13.07 -14.81
CA GLN A 65 -0.21 12.92 -16.14
C GLN A 65 0.78 11.76 -16.31
N SER A 66 1.07 10.97 -15.28
CA SER A 66 1.84 9.72 -15.47
C SER A 66 0.95 8.49 -15.70
N PHE A 67 -0.27 8.68 -16.24
CA PHE A 67 -1.05 7.59 -16.82
C PHE A 67 -0.32 7.06 -18.05
N SER A 68 0.63 6.16 -17.80
CA SER A 68 1.31 5.37 -18.81
C SER A 68 0.25 4.73 -19.71
N CYS A 69 0.33 4.95 -21.03
CA CYS A 69 -0.63 4.46 -22.02
C CYS A 69 -0.92 2.95 -21.91
N LYS A 70 0.00 2.18 -21.32
CA LYS A 70 -0.16 0.77 -21.01
C LYS A 70 -1.35 0.51 -20.06
N ASN A 71 -1.51 1.34 -19.03
CA ASN A 71 -2.59 1.16 -18.04
C ASN A 71 -3.97 1.46 -18.64
N THR A 72 -4.06 2.44 -19.55
CA THR A 72 -5.31 2.75 -20.26
C THR A 72 -5.74 1.60 -21.15
N LEU A 73 -4.79 0.95 -21.85
CA LEU A 73 -5.07 -0.24 -22.65
C LEU A 73 -5.59 -1.41 -21.81
N TYR A 74 -4.98 -1.70 -20.66
CA TYR A 74 -5.46 -2.76 -19.76
C TYR A 74 -6.88 -2.50 -19.26
N LEU A 75 -7.23 -1.24 -18.96
CA LEU A 75 -8.59 -0.88 -18.54
C LEU A 75 -9.60 -1.09 -19.67
N ILE A 76 -9.27 -0.69 -20.90
CA ILE A 76 -10.15 -0.88 -22.06
C ILE A 76 -10.36 -2.37 -22.34
N PHE A 77 -9.28 -3.17 -22.37
CA PHE A 77 -9.38 -4.61 -22.55
C PHE A 77 -10.14 -5.30 -21.41
N GLY A 78 -9.91 -4.87 -20.17
CA GLY A 78 -10.62 -5.38 -19.00
C GLY A 78 -12.13 -5.12 -19.08
N VAL A 79 -12.55 -3.96 -19.56
CA VAL A 79 -13.98 -3.64 -19.74
C VAL A 79 -14.58 -4.41 -20.93
N LEU A 80 -13.89 -4.45 -22.08
CA LEU A 80 -14.39 -5.12 -23.28
C LEU A 80 -14.56 -6.63 -23.09
N ILE A 81 -13.69 -7.26 -22.31
CA ILE A 81 -13.73 -8.70 -22.04
C ILE A 81 -14.54 -9.01 -20.78
N GLY A 82 -14.41 -8.20 -19.74
CA GLY A 82 -15.06 -8.42 -18.44
C GLY A 82 -16.58 -8.27 -18.49
N LEU A 83 -17.09 -7.26 -19.21
CA LEU A 83 -18.53 -6.99 -19.30
C LEU A 83 -19.33 -8.13 -19.94
N PRO A 84 -18.97 -8.69 -21.11
CA PRO A 84 -19.71 -9.80 -21.70
C PRO A 84 -19.66 -11.06 -20.84
N ILE A 85 -18.52 -11.35 -20.19
CA ILE A 85 -18.40 -12.49 -19.27
C ILE A 85 -19.37 -12.32 -18.08
N ALA A 86 -19.42 -11.12 -17.49
CA ALA A 86 -20.32 -10.83 -16.38
C ALA A 86 -21.80 -11.00 -16.77
N ILE A 87 -22.19 -10.54 -17.97
CA ILE A 87 -23.56 -10.69 -18.49
C ILE A 87 -23.91 -12.17 -18.69
N VAL A 88 -23.02 -12.95 -19.31
CA VAL A 88 -23.24 -14.39 -19.54
C VAL A 88 -23.37 -15.15 -18.21
N LEU A 89 -22.47 -14.91 -17.26
CA LEU A 89 -22.53 -15.54 -15.94
C LEU A 89 -23.79 -15.15 -15.17
N GLY A 90 -24.20 -13.88 -15.23
CA GLY A 90 -25.43 -13.40 -14.62
C GLY A 90 -26.67 -14.12 -15.18
N ASN A 91 -26.75 -14.29 -16.51
CA ASN A 91 -27.84 -15.00 -17.15
C ASN A 91 -27.86 -16.49 -16.80
N ILE A 92 -26.70 -17.15 -16.71
CA ILE A 92 -26.61 -18.55 -16.30
C ILE A 92 -27.15 -18.73 -14.87
N ILE A 93 -26.72 -17.88 -13.93
CA ILE A 93 -27.20 -17.90 -12.55
C ILE A 93 -28.72 -17.69 -12.49
N TYR A 94 -29.22 -16.74 -13.28
CA TYR A 94 -30.66 -16.46 -13.37
C TYR A 94 -31.46 -17.68 -13.87
N ILE A 95 -30.99 -18.37 -14.92
CA ILE A 95 -31.64 -19.58 -15.43
C ILE A 95 -31.64 -20.69 -14.38
N ILE A 96 -30.52 -20.92 -13.70
CA ILE A 96 -30.42 -21.91 -12.61
C ILE A 96 -31.43 -21.61 -11.51
N ALA A 97 -31.57 -20.34 -11.12
CA ALA A 97 -32.52 -19.92 -10.10
C ALA A 97 -33.98 -20.16 -10.52
N ILE A 98 -34.33 -19.92 -11.79
CA ILE A 98 -35.66 -20.25 -12.33
C ILE A 98 -35.89 -21.76 -12.27
N CYS A 99 -34.96 -22.57 -12.78
CA CYS A 99 -35.08 -24.01 -12.76
C CYS A 99 -35.28 -24.55 -11.34
N PHE A 100 -34.45 -24.08 -10.39
CA PHE A 100 -34.56 -24.47 -8.99
C PHE A 100 -35.91 -24.08 -8.37
N SER A 101 -36.40 -22.87 -8.68
CA SER A 101 -37.70 -22.39 -8.22
C SER A 101 -38.84 -23.26 -8.75
N THR A 102 -38.80 -23.64 -10.04
CA THR A 102 -39.83 -24.52 -10.63
C THR A 102 -39.81 -25.92 -10.01
N ILE A 103 -38.63 -26.46 -9.69
CA ILE A 103 -38.49 -27.75 -9.01
C ILE A 103 -39.12 -27.68 -7.60
N ILE A 104 -38.81 -26.65 -6.82
CA ILE A 104 -39.39 -26.45 -5.49
C ILE A 104 -40.91 -26.34 -5.56
N LEU A 105 -41.44 -25.53 -6.48
CA LEU A 105 -42.88 -25.40 -6.66
C LEU A 105 -43.53 -26.74 -7.05
N GLY A 106 -42.84 -27.53 -7.88
CA GLY A 106 -43.24 -28.91 -8.21
C GLY A 106 -43.31 -29.81 -6.98
N PHE A 107 -42.29 -29.77 -6.11
CA PHE A 107 -42.30 -30.52 -4.85
C PHE A 107 -43.41 -30.08 -3.91
N ILE A 108 -43.65 -28.77 -3.76
CA ILE A 108 -44.76 -28.25 -2.94
C ILE A 108 -46.10 -28.69 -3.51
N TYR A 109 -46.27 -28.63 -4.83
CA TYR A 109 -47.49 -29.08 -5.49
C TYR A 109 -47.72 -30.58 -5.30
N LEU A 110 -46.68 -31.39 -5.48
CA LEU A 110 -46.74 -32.83 -5.25
C LEU A 110 -47.03 -33.16 -3.79
N TRP A 111 -46.38 -32.47 -2.84
CA TRP A 111 -46.65 -32.63 -1.41
C TRP A 111 -48.11 -32.29 -1.11
N LYS A 112 -48.64 -31.19 -1.64
CA LYS A 112 -50.05 -30.83 -1.44
C LYS A 112 -51.01 -31.87 -2.03
N ARG A 113 -50.64 -32.52 -3.14
CA ARG A 113 -51.48 -33.50 -3.83
C ARG A 113 -51.41 -34.89 -3.18
N TYR A 114 -50.21 -35.34 -2.81
CA TYR A 114 -50.01 -36.51 -1.98
C TYR A 114 -50.24 -36.07 -0.54
N ASP A 115 -51.51 -36.01 -0.15
CA ASP A 115 -51.94 -35.73 1.22
C ASP A 115 -51.42 -36.85 2.15
N ILE A 116 -50.11 -36.79 2.48
CA ILE A 116 -49.37 -37.77 3.29
C ILE A 116 -50.05 -37.95 4.66
N GLY A 117 -50.86 -36.97 5.10
CA GLY A 117 -51.69 -37.06 6.29
C GLY A 117 -52.70 -38.21 6.28
N LYS A 118 -53.14 -38.70 5.12
CA LYS A 118 -54.04 -39.87 5.05
C LYS A 118 -53.34 -41.22 5.21
N ILE A 119 -52.06 -41.31 4.86
CA ILE A 119 -51.31 -42.58 4.94
C ILE A 119 -50.83 -42.85 6.37
N VAL A 120 -50.49 -41.79 7.12
CA VAL A 120 -50.01 -41.89 8.51
C VAL A 120 -51.11 -42.34 9.48
N ASN A 121 -52.38 -42.01 9.22
CA ASN A 121 -53.50 -42.38 10.09
C ASN A 121 -54.00 -43.82 9.90
N THR A 122 -53.53 -44.55 8.87
CA THR A 122 -53.94 -45.95 8.62
C THR A 122 -52.96 -46.99 9.19
N SER A 123 -51.86 -46.57 9.82
CA SER A 123 -50.81 -47.46 10.33
C SER A 123 -50.63 -47.49 11.85
N LEU A 124 -51.48 -46.80 12.63
CA LEU A 124 -51.55 -47.03 14.08
C LEU A 124 -52.80 -47.86 14.42
N PRO A 125 -52.64 -49.15 14.81
CA PRO A 125 -53.71 -49.94 15.42
C PRO A 125 -54.04 -49.45 16.84
#